data_AF-A0A7U4DXC6-F1
#
_entry.id   AF-A0A7U4DXC6-F1
#
_cell.length_a   1.000
_cell.length_b   1.000
_cell.length_c   1.000
_cell.angle_alpha   90.00
_cell.angle_beta   90.00
_cell.angle_gamma   90.00
#
_symmetry.space_group_name_H-M   'P 1'
#
loop_
_entity.id
_entity.type
_entity.pdbx_description
1 polymer ?
#
loop_
_entity_poly.entity_id
_entity_poly.type
_entity_poly.pdbx_seq_one_letter_code
_entity_poly.pdbx_strand_id
1 'polypeptide(L)'
;MISCSRQTFFSLMLPLMTVSGVLYADDGVPVLLQFAEQYHQQGGQEMPANKQQPPQMPVKKPTVEVSQVREPAANQRQQLIAAHKALRAKEAQLERQQAVIQSLQQELTALRVASTLTIPNTVPSQQDFTALSEFARDVRQALNLTLTERQAQALIAEAHKTMSELQVQLTQLQDKNRKQAKQLEDNGLQLAAALEENAKSAQQFEQVSKRASEAEQERVAGNQVEKRLRKEIDGLRSQASLLPDQLALMKPQQQQSYAAGVALGRDIQILLAERKTWGIDPDKTALLGGMIDTFNGHYQLSEALLASALAESEKTVNAARTKAAKDQRAKGESFVSEFRKKKGTKKSSAGFWYRVDYLGDEAIAETSSVDIVVKEMLTDGRVIQDMDRSGKVLSQPLSAYPPLFREAIGYLRNHGSLTMVVPPELAYGEVGYAPQIPPNATMVYELRVVDADKG
;
A
#
# COMPACT_ATOMS: atom_id res chain seq x y z
N MET A 1 3.52 15.72 -65.77
CA MET A 1 2.91 14.38 -65.68
C MET A 1 2.32 14.21 -64.28
N ILE A 2 0.98 14.15 -64.21
CA ILE A 2 0.10 13.46 -63.23
C ILE A 2 0.24 13.93 -61.76
N SER A 3 -0.60 14.75 -61.12
CA SER A 3 -2.07 14.91 -61.01
C SER A 3 -2.85 13.74 -60.38
N CYS A 4 -3.22 13.87 -59.09
CA CYS A 4 -4.50 13.43 -58.49
C CYS A 4 -4.52 13.82 -57.00
N SER A 5 -5.29 14.82 -56.57
CA SER A 5 -6.75 14.83 -56.32
C SER A 5 -7.02 14.62 -54.83
N ARG A 6 -7.35 15.73 -54.16
CA ARG A 6 -7.75 15.84 -52.76
C ARG A 6 -9.24 16.17 -52.81
N GLN A 7 -10.12 15.17 -52.70
CA GLN A 7 -11.57 15.37 -52.66
C GLN A 7 -12.25 14.36 -51.71
N THR A 8 -12.91 14.96 -50.70
CA THR A 8 -14.24 14.65 -50.15
C THR A 8 -14.66 13.20 -49.88
N PHE A 9 -14.88 12.87 -48.59
CA PHE A 9 -15.99 12.04 -48.12
C PHE A 9 -16.53 12.68 -46.82
N PHE A 10 -17.52 13.55 -46.94
CA PHE A 10 -18.97 13.31 -46.77
C PHE A 10 -19.39 13.18 -45.30
N SER A 11 -20.05 14.25 -44.87
CA SER A 11 -21.02 14.33 -43.78
C SER A 11 -21.96 13.13 -43.77
N LEU A 12 -22.16 12.51 -42.60
CA LEU A 12 -23.36 11.75 -42.34
C LEU A 12 -23.76 11.91 -40.86
N MET A 13 -24.45 13.01 -40.60
CA MET A 13 -25.51 13.06 -39.59
C MET A 13 -26.48 11.90 -39.86
N LEU A 14 -26.59 10.94 -38.93
CA LEU A 14 -27.65 9.94 -38.96
C LEU A 14 -28.65 10.24 -37.84
N PRO A 15 -29.94 10.42 -38.15
CA PRO A 15 -30.97 10.70 -37.16
C PRO A 15 -31.20 9.49 -36.24
N LEU A 16 -31.40 9.77 -34.95
CA LEU A 16 -31.99 8.82 -34.00
C LEU A 16 -33.38 8.41 -34.52
N MET A 17 -33.45 7.29 -35.23
CA MET A 17 -34.68 6.50 -35.33
C MET A 17 -34.69 5.56 -34.13
N THR A 18 -35.56 5.89 -33.17
CA THR A 18 -35.94 5.02 -32.08
C THR A 18 -36.61 3.77 -32.66
N VAL A 19 -35.86 2.69 -32.84
CA VAL A 19 -36.45 1.35 -32.88
C VAL A 19 -36.53 0.88 -31.44
N SER A 20 -37.69 1.09 -30.83
CA SER A 20 -38.06 0.40 -29.60
C SER A 20 -38.29 -1.06 -29.98
N GLY A 21 -37.45 -1.96 -29.47
CA GLY A 21 -37.56 -3.39 -29.74
C GLY A 21 -36.32 -4.16 -29.34
N VAL A 22 -35.93 -4.07 -28.06
CA VAL A 22 -35.06 -5.08 -27.47
C VAL A 22 -35.91 -6.35 -27.31
N LEU A 23 -35.94 -7.19 -28.34
CA LEU A 23 -36.57 -8.51 -28.29
C LEU A 23 -35.65 -9.43 -27.51
N TYR A 24 -36.05 -9.74 -26.28
CA TYR A 24 -35.42 -10.77 -25.47
C TYR A 24 -35.84 -12.15 -25.98
N ALA A 25 -34.92 -13.10 -25.94
CA ALA A 25 -35.19 -14.53 -26.11
C ALA A 25 -36.03 -15.15 -24.97
N ASP A 26 -36.72 -14.35 -24.17
CA ASP A 26 -37.37 -14.75 -22.90
C ASP A 26 -38.89 -14.89 -23.02
N ASP A 27 -39.43 -14.87 -24.23
CA ASP A 27 -40.85 -15.08 -24.46
C ASP A 27 -41.23 -16.56 -24.61
N GLY A 28 -40.37 -17.52 -24.29
CA GLY A 28 -40.70 -18.97 -24.26
C GLY A 28 -41.22 -19.57 -25.57
N VAL A 29 -41.20 -18.79 -26.65
CA VAL A 29 -41.54 -19.17 -28.02
C VAL A 29 -40.22 -19.29 -28.79
N PRO A 30 -40.00 -20.35 -29.58
CA PRO A 30 -38.81 -20.49 -30.44
C PRO A 30 -38.55 -19.26 -31.30
N VAL A 31 -37.28 -18.89 -31.44
CA VAL A 31 -36.86 -17.66 -32.14
C VAL A 31 -37.32 -17.66 -33.60
N LEU A 32 -37.28 -18.81 -34.27
CA LEU A 32 -37.80 -18.95 -35.65
C LEU A 32 -39.29 -18.61 -35.78
N LEU A 33 -40.08 -18.76 -34.70
CA LEU A 33 -41.50 -18.42 -34.67
C LEU A 33 -41.74 -16.96 -34.28
N GLN A 34 -40.83 -16.34 -33.51
CA GLN A 34 -40.94 -14.93 -33.11
C GLN A 34 -40.82 -13.97 -34.30
N PHE A 35 -40.06 -14.34 -35.33
CA PHE A 35 -39.88 -13.53 -36.54
C PHE A 35 -40.88 -13.86 -37.66
N ALA A 36 -42.00 -14.55 -37.36
CA ALA A 36 -43.05 -14.87 -38.32
C ALA A 36 -43.48 -13.66 -39.17
N GLU A 37 -43.57 -12.47 -38.55
CA GLU A 37 -43.92 -11.22 -39.24
C GLU A 37 -42.85 -10.71 -40.23
N GLN A 38 -41.56 -11.00 -39.98
CA GLN A 38 -40.46 -10.54 -40.83
C GLN A 38 -40.32 -11.35 -42.13
N TYR A 39 -40.80 -12.60 -42.16
CA TYR A 39 -40.82 -13.42 -43.38
C TYR A 39 -41.75 -12.85 -44.47
N HIS A 40 -42.64 -11.91 -44.12
CA HIS A 40 -43.42 -11.16 -45.11
C HIS A 40 -42.61 -10.06 -45.81
N GLN A 41 -41.42 -9.66 -45.28
CA GLN A 41 -40.74 -8.44 -45.73
C GLN A 41 -39.32 -8.59 -46.28
N GLN A 42 -38.52 -9.63 -45.95
CA GLN A 42 -37.10 -9.65 -46.33
C GLN A 42 -36.57 -11.03 -46.77
N GLY A 43 -36.13 -11.13 -48.03
CA GLY A 43 -35.07 -12.06 -48.44
C GLY A 43 -33.76 -11.64 -47.79
N GLY A 44 -33.08 -12.57 -47.12
CA GLY A 44 -32.19 -12.28 -45.98
C GLY A 44 -30.85 -11.57 -46.23
N GLN A 45 -30.30 -11.00 -45.15
CA GLN A 45 -28.87 -10.99 -44.77
C GLN A 45 -28.62 -10.39 -43.35
N GLU A 46 -27.50 -10.80 -42.74
CA GLU A 46 -27.04 -10.59 -41.34
C GLU A 46 -26.43 -9.20 -41.00
N MET A 47 -26.25 -8.91 -39.69
CA MET A 47 -25.73 -7.66 -39.11
C MET A 47 -24.25 -7.71 -38.63
N PRO A 48 -23.47 -6.59 -38.67
CA PRO A 48 -22.05 -6.56 -38.26
C PRO A 48 -21.76 -5.85 -36.91
N ALA A 49 -20.61 -6.20 -36.30
CA ALA A 49 -20.09 -5.72 -35.00
C ALA A 49 -18.89 -4.73 -35.13
N ASN A 50 -18.68 -3.84 -34.15
CA ASN A 50 -17.60 -2.83 -34.14
C ASN A 50 -16.80 -2.78 -32.81
N LYS A 51 -15.47 -2.62 -32.88
CA LYS A 51 -14.51 -2.49 -31.75
C LYS A 51 -13.67 -1.22 -31.93
N GLN A 52 -13.35 -0.49 -30.85
CA GLN A 52 -12.16 0.39 -30.77
C GLN A 52 -11.87 0.89 -29.33
N GLN A 53 -10.58 1.11 -29.03
CA GLN A 53 -9.99 1.42 -27.71
C GLN A 53 -9.02 2.63 -27.81
N PRO A 54 -8.88 3.50 -26.78
CA PRO A 54 -8.09 4.75 -26.85
C PRO A 54 -6.77 4.80 -26.01
N PRO A 55 -5.88 5.83 -26.20
CA PRO A 55 -4.50 5.92 -25.67
C PRO A 55 -4.26 6.95 -24.52
N GLN A 56 -3.06 6.97 -23.92
CA GLN A 56 -2.62 7.89 -22.83
C GLN A 56 -1.36 8.74 -23.13
N MET A 57 -1.13 9.81 -22.34
CA MET A 57 0.10 10.65 -22.29
C MET A 57 0.54 11.02 -20.83
N PRO A 58 1.81 11.46 -20.58
CA PRO A 58 2.51 11.40 -19.28
C PRO A 58 2.88 12.76 -18.62
N VAL A 59 3.41 12.77 -17.38
CA VAL A 59 3.89 13.99 -16.65
C VAL A 59 5.20 13.80 -15.85
N LYS A 60 6.04 14.85 -15.80
CA LYS A 60 7.38 14.99 -15.13
C LYS A 60 7.32 15.63 -13.71
N LYS A 61 8.43 15.52 -12.93
CA LYS A 61 8.70 16.09 -11.58
C LYS A 61 9.81 17.19 -11.59
N PRO A 62 9.94 18.00 -10.51
CA PRO A 62 11.24 18.54 -10.07
C PRO A 62 11.50 18.57 -8.53
N THR A 63 12.72 19.00 -8.18
CA THR A 63 13.55 18.92 -6.92
C THR A 63 13.64 20.27 -6.15
N VAL A 64 14.24 20.33 -4.93
CA VAL A 64 15.26 21.34 -4.42
C VAL A 64 15.63 21.21 -2.90
N GLU A 65 16.85 21.71 -2.56
CA GLU A 65 17.78 21.79 -1.37
C GLU A 65 17.36 22.46 -0.02
N VAL A 66 17.87 22.05 1.18
CA VAL A 66 19.07 22.40 2.06
C VAL A 66 18.97 23.64 3.00
N SER A 67 19.30 23.51 4.32
CA SER A 67 20.09 24.49 5.13
C SER A 67 20.38 24.09 6.62
N GLN A 68 21.44 24.70 7.18
CA GLN A 68 22.29 24.40 8.37
C GLN A 68 21.90 25.10 9.70
N VAL A 69 22.39 24.66 10.89
CA VAL A 69 22.60 25.47 12.14
C VAL A 69 23.80 24.98 13.01
N ARG A 70 24.42 25.89 13.78
CA ARG A 70 25.78 25.92 14.38
C ARG A 70 25.80 26.03 15.94
N GLU A 71 26.95 25.69 16.55
CA GLU A 71 27.35 25.54 17.98
C GLU A 71 27.45 26.79 18.90
N PRO A 72 27.45 26.60 20.25
CA PRO A 72 28.11 27.50 21.22
C PRO A 72 28.76 26.81 22.46
N ALA A 73 30.01 26.31 22.41
CA ALA A 73 30.66 25.63 23.57
C ALA A 73 32.11 26.04 23.91
N ALA A 74 32.67 27.08 23.30
CA ALA A 74 34.11 27.39 23.42
C ALA A 74 34.52 28.20 24.68
N ASN A 75 33.64 29.07 25.20
CA ASN A 75 34.03 30.06 26.23
C ASN A 75 34.28 29.48 27.64
N GLN A 76 33.62 28.37 28.00
CA GLN A 76 33.69 27.81 29.35
C GLN A 76 35.01 27.06 29.61
N ARG A 77 35.62 26.49 28.56
CA ARG A 77 36.86 25.72 28.65
C ARG A 77 38.09 26.60 28.90
N GLN A 78 38.08 27.84 28.41
CA GLN A 78 39.18 28.80 28.61
C GLN A 78 39.25 29.34 30.04
N GLN A 79 38.12 29.45 30.74
CA GLN A 79 38.08 29.96 32.12
C GLN A 79 38.67 28.95 33.13
N LEU A 80 38.49 27.64 32.91
CA LEU A 80 39.03 26.58 33.78
C LEU A 80 40.56 26.44 33.73
N ILE A 81 41.18 26.76 32.59
CA ILE A 81 42.64 26.68 32.40
C ILE A 81 43.34 27.83 33.14
N ALA A 82 42.74 29.02 33.15
CA ALA A 82 43.29 30.18 33.83
C ALA A 82 43.35 29.99 35.36
N ALA A 83 42.32 29.38 35.95
CA ALA A 83 42.25 29.10 37.38
C ALA A 83 43.34 28.10 37.86
N HIS A 84 43.58 27.03 37.09
CA HIS A 84 44.61 26.03 37.42
C HIS A 84 46.03 26.60 37.43
N LYS A 85 46.32 27.57 36.55
CA LYS A 85 47.65 28.19 36.48
C LYS A 85 47.95 29.06 37.69
N ALA A 86 46.93 29.74 38.24
CA ALA A 86 47.07 30.60 39.41
C ALA A 86 47.36 29.79 40.69
N LEU A 87 46.81 28.58 40.81
CA LEU A 87 47.00 27.71 41.98
C LEU A 87 48.45 27.22 42.10
N ARG A 88 49.04 26.71 41.01
CA ARG A 88 50.44 26.25 41.01
C ARG A 88 51.44 27.35 41.36
N ALA A 89 51.16 28.59 40.96
CA ALA A 89 52.02 29.72 41.30
C ALA A 89 52.04 30.01 42.81
N LYS A 90 50.93 29.74 43.51
CA LYS A 90 50.83 29.91 44.97
C LYS A 90 51.51 28.76 45.73
N GLU A 91 51.43 27.53 45.23
CA GLU A 91 52.14 26.39 45.80
C GLU A 91 53.67 26.58 45.74
N ALA A 92 54.20 27.02 44.59
CA ALA A 92 55.62 27.32 44.45
C ALA A 92 56.11 28.47 45.36
N GLN A 93 55.21 29.40 45.72
CA GLN A 93 55.53 30.48 46.67
C GLN A 93 55.61 29.94 48.11
N LEU A 94 54.82 28.93 48.46
CA LEU A 94 54.80 28.30 49.77
C LEU A 94 56.08 27.50 50.03
N GLU A 95 56.55 26.75 49.04
CA GLU A 95 57.81 25.99 49.13
C GLU A 95 59.01 26.93 49.36
N ARG A 96 59.03 28.08 48.68
CA ARG A 96 60.08 29.11 48.89
C ARG A 96 60.05 29.68 50.30
N GLN A 97 58.86 29.92 50.85
CA GLN A 97 58.73 30.41 52.23
C GLN A 97 59.17 29.36 53.25
N GLN A 98 58.87 28.08 53.03
CA GLN A 98 59.35 26.98 53.88
C GLN A 98 60.88 26.83 53.86
N ALA A 99 61.51 26.99 52.69
CA ALA A 99 62.96 26.96 52.58
C ALA A 99 63.63 28.10 53.38
N VAL A 100 63.05 29.30 53.36
CA VAL A 100 63.54 30.46 54.14
C VAL A 100 63.37 30.23 55.65
N ILE A 101 62.27 29.61 56.08
CA ILE A 101 62.05 29.28 57.50
C ILE A 101 63.09 28.24 57.97
N GLN A 102 63.39 27.24 57.13
CA GLN A 102 64.42 26.25 57.46
C GLN A 102 65.82 26.87 57.54
N SER A 103 66.16 27.82 56.66
CA SER A 103 67.46 28.51 56.73
C SER A 103 67.58 29.36 58.00
N LEU A 104 66.50 30.07 58.40
CA LEU A 104 66.47 30.83 59.65
C LEU A 104 66.57 29.95 60.90
N GLN A 105 65.96 28.75 60.87
CA GLN A 105 66.09 27.77 61.96
C GLN A 105 67.53 27.25 62.07
N GLN A 106 68.21 27.01 60.94
CA GLN A 106 69.62 26.61 60.93
C GLN A 106 70.53 27.73 61.43
N GLU A 107 70.25 29.00 61.07
CA GLU A 107 71.00 30.17 61.53
C GLU A 107 70.83 30.40 63.03
N LEU A 108 69.62 30.24 63.56
CA LEU A 108 69.35 30.25 65.01
C LEU A 108 70.04 29.10 65.75
N THR A 109 70.12 27.93 65.14
CA THR A 109 70.83 26.78 65.71
C THR A 109 72.34 27.05 65.75
N ALA A 110 72.90 27.65 64.69
CA ALA A 110 74.30 28.08 64.63
C ALA A 110 74.62 29.18 65.66
N LEU A 111 73.74 30.16 65.83
CA LEU A 111 73.85 31.23 66.85
C LEU A 111 73.77 30.66 68.28
N ARG A 112 72.97 29.62 68.51
CA ARG A 112 72.85 28.92 69.81
C ARG A 112 74.09 28.08 70.14
N VAL A 113 74.73 27.49 69.13
CA VAL A 113 76.02 26.78 69.30
C VAL A 113 77.15 27.78 69.54
N ALA A 114 77.17 28.92 68.82
CA ALA A 114 78.16 29.99 69.02
C ALA A 114 78.10 30.64 70.41
N SER A 115 76.95 30.61 71.09
CA SER A 115 76.76 31.13 72.46
C SER A 115 77.09 30.12 73.58
N THR A 116 77.61 28.92 73.25
CA THR A 116 77.95 27.87 74.24
C THR A 116 79.46 27.61 74.46
N LEU A 117 80.33 28.52 74.04
CA LEU A 117 81.74 28.59 74.48
C LEU A 117 81.80 29.71 75.56
N THR A 118 81.84 29.48 76.87
CA THR A 118 82.80 28.68 77.65
C THR A 118 82.22 28.16 78.99
N ILE A 119 82.08 26.82 79.09
CA ILE A 119 82.51 25.81 80.12
C ILE A 119 82.40 26.09 81.65
N PRO A 120 82.42 25.04 82.50
CA PRO A 120 81.33 24.21 83.04
C PRO A 120 81.02 24.54 84.51
N ASN A 121 79.98 23.95 85.14
CA ASN A 121 80.06 23.52 86.55
C ASN A 121 78.83 22.72 87.01
N THR A 122 79.03 21.43 87.23
CA THR A 122 78.41 20.70 88.33
C THR A 122 79.34 20.80 89.55
N VAL A 123 78.81 21.34 90.65
CA VAL A 123 79.44 21.52 91.98
C VAL A 123 79.25 20.22 92.80
N PRO A 124 80.24 19.75 93.58
CA PRO A 124 80.41 20.12 95.00
C PRO A 124 81.90 20.40 95.35
N SER A 125 82.30 21.19 96.35
CA SER A 125 81.97 21.08 97.78
C SER A 125 82.49 22.31 98.52
N GLN A 126 81.95 22.53 99.72
CA GLN A 126 82.23 23.57 100.70
C GLN A 126 83.71 23.90 100.91
N GLN A 127 84.04 25.19 100.85
CA GLN A 127 85.03 25.84 101.70
C GLN A 127 84.72 27.34 101.75
N ASP A 128 84.83 27.91 102.94
CA ASP A 128 84.34 29.22 103.32
C ASP A 128 85.19 30.34 102.68
N PHE A 129 84.64 30.96 101.63
CA PHE A 129 85.23 32.13 100.96
C PHE A 129 84.60 33.44 101.44
N THR A 130 84.09 33.50 102.67
CA THR A 130 83.48 34.72 103.23
C THR A 130 84.41 35.93 103.11
N ALA A 131 85.71 35.77 103.39
CA ALA A 131 86.71 36.84 103.21
C ALA A 131 86.97 37.24 101.74
N LEU A 132 86.83 36.32 100.79
CA LEU A 132 87.01 36.58 99.36
C LEU A 132 85.73 37.15 98.71
N SER A 133 84.57 36.84 99.30
CA SER A 133 83.27 37.42 98.93
C SER A 133 83.11 38.85 99.42
N GLU A 134 83.72 39.21 100.56
CA GLU A 134 83.82 40.59 101.04
C GLU A 134 84.79 41.40 100.19
N PHE A 135 85.98 40.86 99.87
CA PHE A 135 86.90 41.49 98.91
C PHE A 135 86.29 41.65 97.51
N ALA A 136 85.52 40.67 97.01
CA ALA A 136 84.81 40.77 95.74
C ALA A 136 83.63 41.76 95.79
N ARG A 137 83.02 41.97 96.96
CA ARG A 137 81.96 42.97 97.17
C ARG A 137 82.54 44.39 97.24
N ASP A 138 83.70 44.56 97.84
CA ASP A 138 84.43 45.83 97.92
C ASP A 138 85.07 46.22 96.57
N VAL A 139 85.57 45.25 95.80
CA VAL A 139 86.03 45.48 94.41
C VAL A 139 84.85 45.78 93.46
N ARG A 140 83.66 45.22 93.71
CA ARG A 140 82.42 45.56 92.99
C ARG A 140 81.84 46.92 93.38
N GLN A 141 82.14 47.45 94.56
CA GLN A 141 81.78 48.82 94.95
C GLN A 141 82.81 49.86 94.47
N ALA A 142 84.08 49.48 94.33
CA ALA A 142 85.15 50.37 93.86
C ALA A 142 85.19 50.56 92.32
N LEU A 143 84.60 49.64 91.55
CA LEU A 143 84.39 49.77 90.10
C LEU A 143 82.89 49.91 89.83
N ASN A 144 82.42 51.12 89.50
CA ASN A 144 81.03 51.40 89.09
C ASN A 144 80.63 50.58 87.83
N LEU A 145 80.32 49.30 87.99
CA LEU A 145 80.00 48.32 86.94
C LEU A 145 78.61 47.69 87.14
N THR A 146 77.61 48.48 87.54
CA THR A 146 76.25 47.99 87.86
C THR A 146 75.19 48.29 86.80
N LEU A 147 75.54 48.97 85.70
CA LEU A 147 74.60 49.27 84.61
C LEU A 147 74.55 48.16 83.55
N THR A 148 75.68 47.53 83.25
CA THR A 148 75.87 46.61 82.11
C THR A 148 75.22 45.25 82.30
N GLU A 149 75.19 44.70 83.52
CA GLU A 149 74.48 43.43 83.82
C GLU A 149 72.95 43.59 83.76
N ARG A 150 72.41 44.72 84.24
CA ARG A 150 70.98 45.02 84.11
C ARG A 150 70.57 45.26 82.66
N GLN A 151 71.42 45.91 81.87
CA GLN A 151 71.20 46.07 80.43
C GLN A 151 71.29 44.73 79.68
N ALA A 152 72.24 43.86 80.01
CA ALA A 152 72.33 42.52 79.43
C ALA A 152 71.14 41.63 79.81
N GLN A 153 70.68 41.66 81.06
CA GLN A 153 69.47 40.95 81.49
C GLN A 153 68.20 41.52 80.85
N ALA A 154 68.10 42.85 80.67
CA ALA A 154 67.00 43.47 79.95
C ALA A 154 66.98 43.05 78.47
N LEU A 155 68.14 43.00 77.82
CA LEU A 155 68.29 42.55 76.43
C LEU A 155 67.97 41.06 76.26
N ILE A 156 68.35 40.21 77.22
CA ILE A 156 67.98 38.77 77.21
C ILE A 156 66.47 38.60 77.44
N ALA A 157 65.88 39.38 78.35
CA ALA A 157 64.43 39.37 78.57
C ALA A 157 63.67 39.84 77.32
N GLU A 158 64.19 40.86 76.63
CA GLU A 158 63.63 41.36 75.37
C GLU A 158 63.81 40.36 74.22
N ALA A 159 64.97 39.69 74.13
CA ALA A 159 65.21 38.60 73.18
C ALA A 159 64.31 37.37 73.45
N HIS A 160 64.05 37.04 74.72
CA HIS A 160 63.10 35.99 75.08
C HIS A 160 61.67 36.37 74.72
N LYS A 161 61.31 37.64 74.93
CA LYS A 161 60.00 38.17 74.54
C LYS A 161 59.80 38.12 73.02
N THR A 162 60.76 38.62 72.24
CA THR A 162 60.68 38.58 70.77
C THR A 162 60.68 37.15 70.23
N MET A 163 61.44 36.24 70.83
CA MET A 163 61.41 34.82 70.47
C MET A 163 60.05 34.18 70.78
N SER A 164 59.43 34.52 71.92
CA SER A 164 58.08 34.05 72.24
C SER A 164 57.03 34.60 71.27
N GLU A 165 57.15 35.87 70.88
CA GLU A 165 56.26 36.52 69.91
C GLU A 165 56.40 35.89 68.51
N LEU A 166 57.63 35.63 68.06
CA LEU A 166 57.89 34.91 66.80
C LEU A 166 57.34 33.48 66.84
N GLN A 167 57.48 32.78 67.97
CA GLN A 167 56.98 31.43 68.12
C GLN A 167 55.45 31.38 68.04
N VAL A 168 54.77 32.37 68.66
CA VAL A 168 53.32 32.55 68.54
C VAL A 168 52.93 32.84 67.08
N GLN A 169 53.63 33.75 66.38
CA GLN A 169 53.37 34.03 64.97
C GLN A 169 53.56 32.80 64.07
N LEU A 170 54.57 31.97 64.35
CA LEU A 170 54.83 30.75 63.59
C LEU A 170 53.71 29.73 63.78
N THR A 171 53.23 29.52 65.01
CA THR A 171 52.04 28.69 65.27
C THR A 171 50.78 29.24 64.60
N GLN A 172 50.57 30.56 64.59
CA GLN A 172 49.43 31.18 63.89
C GLN A 172 49.51 30.97 62.38
N LEU A 173 50.70 31.08 61.78
CA LEU A 173 50.95 30.78 60.37
C LEU A 173 50.73 29.30 60.05
N GLN A 174 51.21 28.40 60.92
CA GLN A 174 50.99 26.96 60.77
C GLN A 174 49.49 26.61 60.84
N ASP A 175 48.75 27.19 61.78
CA ASP A 175 47.30 27.01 61.88
C ASP A 175 46.56 27.58 60.67
N LYS A 176 46.98 28.74 60.16
CA LYS A 176 46.41 29.34 58.96
C LYS A 176 46.66 28.47 57.72
N ASN A 177 47.87 27.93 57.58
CA ASN A 177 48.21 26.99 56.50
C ASN A 177 47.43 25.68 56.63
N ARG A 178 47.26 25.15 57.84
CA ARG A 178 46.46 23.94 58.09
C ARG A 178 44.99 24.15 57.73
N LYS A 179 44.43 25.33 58.05
CA LYS A 179 43.07 25.72 57.65
C LYS A 179 42.94 25.85 56.14
N GLN A 180 43.91 26.47 55.47
CA GLN A 180 43.93 26.57 54.01
C GLN A 180 44.06 25.21 53.33
N ALA A 181 44.89 24.30 53.85
CA ALA A 181 45.02 22.94 53.34
C ALA A 181 43.70 22.17 53.43
N LYS A 182 43.00 22.26 54.56
CA LYS A 182 41.65 21.70 54.72
C LYS A 182 40.65 22.28 53.72
N GLN A 183 40.66 23.60 53.53
CA GLN A 183 39.75 24.25 52.58
C GLN A 183 40.02 23.81 51.13
N LEU A 184 41.27 23.58 50.76
CA LEU A 184 41.65 23.03 49.44
C LEU A 184 41.16 21.60 49.26
N GLU A 185 41.25 20.77 50.29
CA GLU A 185 40.71 19.41 50.30
C GLU A 185 39.18 19.41 50.14
N ASP A 186 38.48 20.25 50.92
CA ASP A 186 37.02 20.42 50.83
C ASP A 186 36.58 20.91 49.44
N ASN A 187 37.31 21.89 48.87
CA ASN A 187 37.06 22.36 47.50
C ASN A 187 37.33 21.27 46.45
N GLY A 188 38.35 20.43 46.65
CA GLY A 188 38.65 19.29 45.80
C GLY A 188 37.54 18.25 45.81
N LEU A 189 36.98 17.95 46.99
CA LEU A 189 35.81 17.09 47.17
C LEU A 189 34.57 17.65 46.47
N GLN A 190 34.31 18.96 46.61
CA GLN A 190 33.19 19.61 45.93
C GLN A 190 33.35 19.60 44.40
N LEU A 191 34.56 19.84 43.89
CA LEU A 191 34.83 19.79 42.46
C LEU A 191 34.66 18.37 41.91
N ALA A 192 35.11 17.35 42.64
CA ALA A 192 34.91 15.95 42.25
C ALA A 192 33.42 15.59 42.19
N ALA A 193 32.62 16.00 43.18
CA ALA A 193 31.18 15.81 43.18
C ALA A 193 30.49 16.53 42.01
N ALA A 194 30.89 17.78 41.72
CA ALA A 194 30.36 18.55 40.60
C ALA A 194 30.72 17.94 39.24
N LEU A 195 31.92 17.38 39.08
CA LEU A 195 32.34 16.67 37.87
C LEU A 195 31.53 15.39 37.68
N GLU A 196 31.23 14.65 38.75
CA GLU A 196 30.40 13.44 38.69
C GLU A 196 28.95 13.77 38.32
N GLU A 197 28.38 14.84 38.88
CA GLU A 197 27.04 15.31 38.53
C GLU A 197 26.95 15.79 37.08
N ASN A 198 27.98 16.46 36.58
CA ASN A 198 28.05 16.89 35.19
C ASN A 198 28.21 15.68 34.23
N ALA A 199 28.97 14.65 34.64
CA ALA A 199 29.07 13.40 33.89
C ALA A 199 27.72 12.64 33.84
N LYS A 200 27.00 12.58 34.96
CA LYS A 200 25.64 12.01 35.01
C LYS A 200 24.66 12.79 34.12
N SER A 201 24.74 14.12 34.14
CA SER A 201 23.93 14.99 33.29
C SER A 201 24.23 14.80 31.80
N ALA A 202 25.50 14.64 31.43
CA ALA A 202 25.91 14.33 30.07
C ALA A 202 25.38 12.97 29.60
N GLN A 203 25.46 11.94 30.43
CA GLN A 203 24.89 10.61 30.13
C GLN A 203 23.37 10.67 29.98
N GLN A 204 22.68 11.44 30.83
CA GLN A 204 21.24 11.62 30.75
C GLN A 204 20.83 12.36 29.48
N PHE A 205 21.58 13.39 29.07
CA PHE A 205 21.37 14.09 27.80
C PHE A 205 21.56 13.16 26.61
N GLU A 206 22.58 12.30 26.62
CA GLU A 206 22.82 11.31 25.55
C GLU A 206 21.72 10.24 25.48
N GLN A 207 21.21 9.78 26.62
CA GLN A 207 20.06 8.86 26.62
C GLN A 207 18.77 9.52 26.10
N VAL A 208 18.52 10.78 26.48
CA VAL A 208 17.36 11.52 26.01
C VAL A 208 17.48 11.82 24.52
N SER A 209 18.66 12.20 24.02
CA SER A 209 18.88 12.44 22.59
C SER A 209 18.69 11.17 21.78
N LYS A 210 19.19 10.02 22.27
CA LYS A 210 18.97 8.72 21.65
C LYS A 210 17.48 8.36 21.58
N ARG A 211 16.75 8.45 22.71
CA ARG A 211 15.29 8.22 22.72
C ARG A 211 14.52 9.17 21.81
N ALA A 212 14.92 10.45 21.74
CA ALA A 212 14.31 11.42 20.85
C ALA A 212 14.53 11.04 19.38
N SER A 213 15.73 10.58 19.02
CA SER A 213 16.02 10.09 17.66
C SER A 213 15.24 8.82 17.30
N GLU A 214 15.11 7.89 18.24
CA GLU A 214 14.35 6.65 18.06
C GLU A 214 12.85 6.97 17.89
N ALA A 215 12.31 7.85 18.73
CA ALA A 215 10.93 8.31 18.64
C ALA A 215 10.64 9.04 17.32
N GLU A 216 11.57 9.87 16.82
CA GLU A 216 11.41 10.53 15.51
C GLU A 216 11.44 9.51 14.37
N GLN A 217 12.32 8.49 14.42
CA GLN A 217 12.32 7.41 13.43
C GLN A 217 11.01 6.63 13.42
N GLU A 218 10.46 6.29 14.60
CA GLU A 218 9.16 5.65 14.72
C GLU A 218 8.03 6.53 14.15
N ARG A 219 8.07 7.84 14.41
CA ARG A 219 7.10 8.81 13.86
C ARG A 219 7.17 8.86 12.34
N VAL A 220 8.37 8.90 11.76
CA VAL A 220 8.59 8.91 10.31
C VAL A 220 8.09 7.60 9.69
N ALA A 221 8.40 6.45 10.30
CA ALA A 221 7.92 5.15 9.85
C ALA A 221 6.38 5.08 9.91
N GLY A 222 5.77 5.55 11.01
CA GLY A 222 4.32 5.65 11.17
C GLY A 222 3.68 6.53 10.08
N ASN A 223 4.23 7.71 9.81
CA ASN A 223 3.75 8.60 8.75
C ASN A 223 3.86 7.96 7.35
N GLN A 224 4.90 7.17 7.08
CA GLN A 224 5.04 6.43 5.82
C GLN A 224 3.98 5.34 5.67
N VAL A 225 3.68 4.60 6.74
CA VAL A 225 2.60 3.61 6.77
C VAL A 225 1.25 4.27 6.53
N GLU A 226 0.96 5.38 7.23
CA GLU A 226 -0.29 6.13 7.02
C GLU A 226 -0.43 6.61 5.56
N LYS A 227 0.65 7.12 4.97
CA LYS A 227 0.65 7.56 3.56
C LYS A 227 0.41 6.39 2.59
N ARG A 228 0.95 5.21 2.88
CA ARG A 228 0.72 3.99 2.08
C ARG A 228 -0.73 3.52 2.18
N LEU A 229 -1.25 3.45 3.41
CA LEU A 229 -2.65 3.10 3.67
C LEU A 229 -3.63 4.08 3.02
N ARG A 230 -3.38 5.39 3.09
CA ARG A 230 -4.19 6.40 2.39
C ARG A 230 -4.18 6.17 0.89
N LYS A 231 -3.01 5.91 0.29
CA LYS A 231 -2.90 5.64 -1.15
C LYS A 231 -3.64 4.36 -1.56
N GLU A 232 -3.61 3.34 -0.71
CA GLU A 232 -4.32 2.08 -0.92
C GLU A 232 -5.84 2.28 -0.76
N ILE A 233 -6.28 3.03 0.25
CA ILE A 233 -7.69 3.43 0.45
C ILE A 233 -8.19 4.30 -0.70
N ASP A 234 -7.39 5.25 -1.20
CA ASP A 234 -7.73 6.08 -2.37
C ASP A 234 -7.76 5.25 -3.65
N GLY A 235 -6.89 4.23 -3.76
CA GLY A 235 -6.93 3.22 -4.83
C GLY A 235 -8.20 2.37 -4.78
N LEU A 236 -8.56 1.88 -3.61
CA LEU A 236 -9.78 1.09 -3.39
C LEU A 236 -11.05 1.95 -3.58
N ARG A 237 -11.03 3.22 -3.15
CA ARG A 237 -12.12 4.18 -3.37
C ARG A 237 -12.25 4.59 -4.83
N SER A 238 -11.15 4.76 -5.55
CA SER A 238 -11.21 5.07 -6.99
C SER A 238 -11.75 3.89 -7.79
N GLN A 239 -11.44 2.65 -7.37
CA GLN A 239 -12.09 1.45 -7.92
C GLN A 239 -13.58 1.34 -7.52
N ALA A 240 -13.95 1.71 -6.30
CA ALA A 240 -15.34 1.69 -5.83
C ALA A 240 -16.20 2.86 -6.37
N SER A 241 -15.58 3.95 -6.85
CA SER A 241 -16.23 5.16 -7.38
C SER A 241 -16.96 4.94 -8.72
N LEU A 242 -16.81 3.78 -9.35
CA LEU A 242 -17.43 3.45 -10.62
C LEU A 242 -18.88 2.98 -10.48
N LEU A 243 -19.33 2.70 -9.25
CA LEU A 243 -20.70 2.30 -8.99
C LEU A 243 -21.54 3.55 -8.67
N PRO A 244 -22.55 3.88 -9.49
CA PRO A 244 -23.43 5.00 -9.21
C PRO A 244 -24.23 4.73 -7.92
N ASP A 245 -24.40 5.77 -7.11
CA ASP A 245 -25.29 5.73 -5.95
C ASP A 245 -26.74 5.48 -6.41
N GLN A 246 -27.50 4.70 -5.65
CA GLN A 246 -28.87 4.32 -6.00
C GLN A 246 -29.79 5.54 -6.16
N LEU A 247 -29.60 6.58 -5.34
CA LEU A 247 -30.31 7.85 -5.48
C LEU A 247 -29.93 8.61 -6.75
N ALA A 248 -28.70 8.44 -7.24
CA ALA A 248 -28.23 9.07 -8.46
C ALA A 248 -28.88 8.39 -9.69
N LEU A 249 -29.07 7.07 -9.64
CA LEU A 249 -29.80 6.27 -10.65
C LEU A 249 -31.30 6.63 -10.78
N MET A 250 -31.83 7.56 -9.99
CA MET A 250 -33.18 8.11 -10.22
C MET A 250 -33.21 9.19 -11.30
N LYS A 251 -32.05 9.72 -11.71
CA LYS A 251 -31.95 10.75 -12.76
C LYS A 251 -32.01 10.10 -14.16
N PRO A 252 -32.85 10.60 -15.10
CA PRO A 252 -33.01 9.98 -16.42
C PRO A 252 -31.70 9.74 -17.18
N GLN A 253 -30.78 10.70 -17.15
CA GLN A 253 -29.49 10.58 -17.83
C GLN A 253 -28.61 9.45 -17.24
N GLN A 254 -28.67 9.24 -15.92
CA GLN A 254 -27.93 8.16 -15.28
C GLN A 254 -28.57 6.80 -15.52
N GLN A 255 -29.90 6.74 -15.59
CA GLN A 255 -30.64 5.54 -16.00
C GLN A 255 -30.26 5.11 -17.41
N GLN A 256 -30.18 6.06 -18.35
CA GLN A 256 -29.77 5.79 -19.73
C GLN A 256 -28.35 5.22 -19.79
N SER A 257 -27.38 5.85 -19.10
CA SER A 257 -26.00 5.36 -19.05
C SER A 257 -25.89 3.98 -18.38
N TYR A 258 -26.62 3.75 -17.29
CA TYR A 258 -26.65 2.47 -16.60
C TYR A 258 -27.28 1.38 -17.48
N ALA A 259 -28.39 1.66 -18.15
CA ALA A 259 -29.04 0.74 -19.07
C ALA A 259 -28.13 0.37 -20.25
N ALA A 260 -27.37 1.33 -20.80
CA ALA A 260 -26.37 1.06 -21.83
C ALA A 260 -25.26 0.13 -21.31
N GLY A 261 -24.75 0.37 -20.10
CA GLY A 261 -23.77 -0.51 -19.46
C GLY A 261 -24.30 -1.93 -19.21
N VAL A 262 -25.56 -2.06 -18.77
CA VAL A 262 -26.23 -3.36 -18.58
C VAL A 262 -26.41 -4.10 -19.91
N ALA A 263 -26.80 -3.39 -20.97
CA ALA A 263 -26.93 -3.99 -22.31
C ALA A 263 -25.58 -4.56 -22.78
N LEU A 264 -24.51 -3.77 -22.73
CA LEU A 264 -23.15 -4.24 -23.08
C LEU A 264 -22.68 -5.40 -22.19
N GLY A 265 -22.98 -5.35 -20.89
CA GLY A 265 -22.65 -6.43 -19.96
C GLY A 265 -23.36 -7.75 -20.30
N ARG A 266 -24.62 -7.68 -20.75
CA ARG A 266 -25.38 -8.86 -21.22
C ARG A 266 -24.81 -9.42 -22.51
N ASP A 267 -24.42 -8.57 -23.47
CA ASP A 267 -23.76 -9.02 -24.70
C ASP A 267 -22.46 -9.77 -24.41
N ILE A 268 -21.67 -9.27 -23.46
CA ILE A 268 -20.46 -9.94 -22.98
C ILE A 268 -20.80 -11.29 -22.33
N GLN A 269 -21.85 -11.36 -21.51
CA GLN A 269 -22.28 -12.62 -20.90
C GLN A 269 -22.68 -13.67 -21.96
N ILE A 270 -23.39 -13.26 -23.01
CA ILE A 270 -23.76 -14.13 -24.13
C ILE A 270 -22.51 -14.66 -24.81
N LEU A 271 -21.56 -13.78 -25.15
CA LEU A 271 -20.28 -14.15 -25.77
C LEU A 271 -19.47 -15.12 -24.90
N LEU A 272 -19.43 -14.90 -23.58
CA LEU A 272 -18.73 -15.81 -22.66
C LEU A 272 -19.41 -17.16 -22.54
N ALA A 273 -20.74 -17.18 -22.45
CA ALA A 273 -21.52 -18.41 -22.40
C ALA A 273 -21.35 -19.24 -23.68
N GLU A 274 -21.38 -18.59 -24.85
CA GLU A 274 -21.12 -19.22 -26.13
C GLU A 274 -19.71 -19.85 -26.18
N ARG A 275 -18.67 -19.08 -25.84
CA ARG A 275 -17.29 -19.60 -25.78
C ARG A 275 -17.15 -20.78 -24.84
N LYS A 276 -17.85 -20.75 -23.70
CA LYS A 276 -17.89 -21.86 -22.74
C LYS A 276 -18.49 -23.12 -23.34
N THR A 277 -19.50 -23.01 -24.21
CA THR A 277 -20.03 -24.17 -24.95
C THR A 277 -19.02 -24.81 -25.90
N TRP A 278 -18.04 -24.03 -26.37
CA TRP A 278 -16.93 -24.52 -27.20
C TRP A 278 -15.71 -24.96 -26.38
N GLY A 279 -15.80 -24.96 -25.05
CA GLY A 279 -14.72 -25.37 -24.15
C GLY A 279 -13.71 -24.26 -23.79
N ILE A 280 -14.04 -23.00 -24.09
CA ILE A 280 -13.21 -21.84 -23.71
C ILE A 280 -13.89 -21.14 -22.53
N ASP A 281 -13.23 -21.08 -21.38
CA ASP A 281 -13.74 -20.39 -20.18
C ASP A 281 -12.82 -19.21 -19.84
N PRO A 282 -13.10 -17.99 -20.35
CA PRO A 282 -12.28 -16.83 -20.06
C PRO A 282 -12.36 -16.43 -18.58
N ASP A 283 -11.24 -15.98 -18.01
CA ASP A 283 -11.21 -15.45 -16.65
C ASP A 283 -12.04 -14.15 -16.58
N LYS A 284 -13.17 -14.22 -15.87
CA LYS A 284 -14.10 -13.10 -15.72
C LYS A 284 -13.49 -11.93 -14.97
N THR A 285 -12.61 -12.20 -14.00
CA THR A 285 -11.94 -11.17 -13.20
C THR A 285 -10.98 -10.38 -14.08
N ALA A 286 -10.17 -11.08 -14.88
CA ALA A 286 -9.25 -10.46 -15.83
C ALA A 286 -10.00 -9.66 -16.92
N LEU A 287 -11.12 -10.21 -17.43
CA LEU A 287 -11.96 -9.52 -18.42
C LEU A 287 -12.55 -8.21 -17.85
N LEU A 288 -13.14 -8.26 -16.66
CA LEU A 288 -13.70 -7.09 -15.99
C LEU A 288 -12.61 -6.08 -15.65
N GLY A 289 -11.44 -6.55 -15.20
CA GLY A 289 -10.27 -5.70 -14.98
C GLY A 289 -9.87 -4.93 -16.24
N GLY A 290 -9.80 -5.60 -17.39
CA GLY A 290 -9.50 -4.96 -18.68
C GLY A 290 -10.54 -3.93 -19.11
N MET A 291 -11.83 -4.17 -18.85
CA MET A 291 -12.89 -3.20 -19.12
C MET A 291 -12.75 -1.95 -18.23
N ILE A 292 -12.53 -2.14 -16.93
CA ILE A 292 -12.33 -1.06 -15.95
C ILE A 292 -11.11 -0.23 -16.33
N ASP A 293 -9.99 -0.89 -16.65
CA ASP A 293 -8.76 -0.25 -17.07
C ASP A 293 -8.95 0.55 -18.37
N THR A 294 -9.81 0.09 -19.27
CA THR A 294 -10.18 0.81 -20.51
C THR A 294 -10.92 2.11 -20.22
N PHE A 295 -11.89 2.10 -19.29
CA PHE A 295 -12.59 3.33 -18.89
C PHE A 295 -11.67 4.32 -18.18
N ASN A 296 -10.68 3.81 -17.42
CA ASN A 296 -9.70 4.65 -16.74
C ASN A 296 -8.53 5.07 -17.66
N GLY A 297 -8.36 4.40 -18.81
CA GLY A 297 -7.19 4.53 -19.68
C GLY A 297 -5.92 3.86 -19.14
N HIS A 298 -5.98 3.14 -18.02
CA HIS A 298 -4.82 2.62 -17.27
C HIS A 298 -4.56 1.15 -17.61
N TYR A 299 -4.03 0.86 -18.80
CA TYR A 299 -3.76 -0.52 -19.21
C TYR A 299 -2.60 -1.15 -18.42
N GLN A 300 -2.82 -2.36 -17.90
CA GLN A 300 -1.78 -3.15 -17.25
C GLN A 300 -0.84 -3.87 -18.23
N LEU A 301 -1.26 -4.05 -19.49
CA LEU A 301 -0.49 -4.72 -20.54
C LEU A 301 -0.04 -3.71 -21.60
N SER A 302 1.12 -3.95 -22.22
CA SER A 302 1.59 -3.15 -23.35
C SER A 302 0.73 -3.38 -24.59
N GLU A 303 0.70 -2.41 -25.51
CA GLU A 303 -0.07 -2.51 -26.76
C GLU A 303 0.33 -3.74 -27.59
N ALA A 304 1.62 -4.03 -27.69
CA ALA A 304 2.12 -5.23 -28.39
C ALA A 304 1.66 -6.54 -27.72
N LEU A 305 1.62 -6.57 -26.39
CA LEU A 305 1.14 -7.73 -25.65
C LEU A 305 -0.39 -7.89 -25.77
N LEU A 306 -1.15 -6.78 -25.76
CA LEU A 306 -2.59 -6.79 -26.01
C LEU A 306 -2.91 -7.30 -27.42
N ALA A 307 -2.22 -6.80 -28.45
CA ALA A 307 -2.43 -7.21 -29.82
C ALA A 307 -2.12 -8.71 -30.03
N SER A 308 -1.00 -9.19 -29.48
CA SER A 308 -0.63 -10.61 -29.57
C SER A 308 -1.59 -11.52 -28.78
N ALA A 309 -1.99 -11.13 -27.56
CA ALA A 309 -2.96 -11.88 -26.77
C ALA A 309 -4.34 -11.94 -27.43
N LEU A 310 -4.78 -10.85 -28.07
CA LEU A 310 -6.04 -10.82 -28.81
C LEU A 310 -5.97 -11.71 -30.05
N ALA A 311 -4.89 -11.67 -30.82
CA ALA A 311 -4.70 -12.54 -31.98
C ALA A 311 -4.71 -14.03 -31.60
N GLU A 312 -4.06 -14.42 -30.51
CA GLU A 312 -4.08 -15.80 -30.03
C GLU A 312 -5.46 -16.20 -29.49
N SER A 313 -6.16 -15.27 -28.82
CA SER A 313 -7.55 -15.47 -28.40
C SER A 313 -8.46 -15.73 -29.59
N GLU A 314 -8.38 -14.90 -30.64
CA GLU A 314 -9.18 -15.05 -31.86
C GLU A 314 -8.89 -16.37 -32.57
N LYS A 315 -7.61 -16.75 -32.69
CA LYS A 315 -7.21 -18.05 -33.24
C LYS A 315 -7.78 -19.22 -32.45
N THR A 316 -7.68 -19.18 -31.12
CA THR A 316 -8.18 -20.22 -30.21
C THR A 316 -9.70 -20.35 -30.31
N VAL A 317 -10.42 -19.22 -30.29
CA VAL A 317 -11.88 -19.16 -30.41
C VAL A 317 -12.35 -19.67 -31.76
N ASN A 318 -11.70 -19.27 -32.86
CA ASN A 318 -12.05 -19.73 -34.20
C ASN A 318 -11.82 -21.23 -34.38
N ALA A 319 -10.72 -21.76 -33.85
CA ALA A 319 -10.46 -23.20 -33.87
C ALA A 319 -11.52 -23.98 -33.07
N ALA A 320 -11.87 -23.52 -31.87
CA ALA A 320 -12.90 -24.14 -31.03
C ALA A 320 -14.28 -24.08 -31.69
N ARG A 321 -14.66 -22.94 -32.27
CA ARG A 321 -15.91 -22.76 -33.03
C ARG A 321 -15.98 -23.69 -34.23
N THR A 322 -14.90 -23.79 -35.00
CA THR A 322 -14.82 -24.68 -36.17
C THR A 322 -14.98 -26.15 -35.75
N LYS A 323 -14.33 -26.54 -34.65
CA LYS A 323 -14.48 -27.88 -34.09
C LYS A 323 -15.92 -28.13 -33.64
N ALA A 324 -16.53 -27.21 -32.88
CA ALA A 324 -17.91 -27.33 -32.42
C ALA A 324 -18.90 -27.47 -33.60
N ALA A 325 -18.72 -26.67 -34.66
CA ALA A 325 -19.50 -26.75 -35.89
C ALA A 325 -19.38 -28.13 -36.56
N LYS A 326 -18.15 -28.66 -36.67
CA LYS A 326 -17.91 -29.99 -37.26
C LYS A 326 -18.54 -31.11 -36.43
N ASP A 327 -18.35 -31.05 -35.11
CA ASP A 327 -18.92 -32.03 -34.18
C ASP A 327 -20.46 -32.03 -34.26
N GLN A 328 -21.05 -30.84 -34.38
CA GLN A 328 -22.50 -30.70 -34.47
C GLN A 328 -23.06 -31.20 -35.81
N ARG A 329 -22.38 -30.95 -36.94
CA ARG A 329 -22.75 -31.56 -38.23
C ARG A 329 -22.74 -33.09 -38.15
N ALA A 330 -21.68 -33.68 -37.59
CA ALA A 330 -21.58 -35.13 -37.44
C ALA A 330 -22.71 -35.72 -36.56
N LYS A 331 -23.05 -35.04 -35.45
CA LYS A 331 -24.20 -35.43 -34.61
C LYS A 331 -25.52 -35.32 -35.37
N GLY A 332 -25.70 -34.26 -36.15
CA GLY A 332 -26.87 -34.05 -37.00
C GLY A 332 -27.05 -35.16 -38.04
N GLU A 333 -25.99 -35.46 -38.79
CA GLU A 333 -25.97 -36.54 -39.79
C GLU A 333 -26.29 -37.91 -39.18
N SER A 334 -25.70 -38.22 -38.02
CA SER A 334 -25.97 -39.44 -37.27
C SER A 334 -27.43 -39.51 -36.82
N PHE A 335 -27.96 -38.43 -36.25
CA PHE A 335 -29.35 -38.37 -35.79
C PHE A 335 -30.33 -38.54 -36.95
N VAL A 336 -30.10 -37.85 -38.08
CA VAL A 336 -30.93 -37.98 -39.29
C VAL A 336 -30.90 -39.41 -39.81
N SER A 337 -29.73 -40.06 -39.84
CA SER A 337 -29.60 -41.47 -40.27
C SER A 337 -30.47 -42.41 -39.43
N GLU A 338 -30.48 -42.24 -38.11
CA GLU A 338 -31.33 -43.04 -37.21
C GLU A 338 -32.81 -42.67 -37.31
N PHE A 339 -33.13 -41.37 -37.43
CA PHE A 339 -34.50 -40.90 -37.56
C PHE A 339 -35.17 -41.44 -38.83
N ARG A 340 -34.42 -41.52 -39.94
CA ARG A 340 -34.87 -42.08 -41.22
C ARG A 340 -35.27 -43.54 -41.15
N LYS A 341 -34.71 -44.31 -40.22
CA LYS A 341 -35.04 -45.73 -40.02
C LYS A 341 -36.35 -45.92 -39.25
N LYS A 342 -36.85 -44.89 -38.56
CA LYS A 342 -38.10 -44.98 -37.80
C LYS A 342 -39.30 -45.12 -38.75
N LYS A 343 -40.28 -45.94 -38.37
CA LYS A 343 -41.51 -46.14 -39.13
C LYS A 343 -42.28 -44.82 -39.25
N GLY A 344 -42.78 -44.52 -40.45
CA GLY A 344 -43.56 -43.31 -40.73
C GLY A 344 -42.72 -42.07 -41.02
N THR A 345 -41.39 -42.17 -40.98
CA THR A 345 -40.50 -41.06 -41.34
C THR A 345 -40.53 -40.79 -42.85
N LYS A 346 -40.70 -39.52 -43.22
CA LYS A 346 -40.73 -39.02 -44.61
C LYS A 346 -39.83 -37.80 -44.76
N LYS A 347 -39.37 -37.54 -45.98
CA LYS A 347 -38.66 -36.29 -46.33
C LYS A 347 -39.66 -35.28 -46.87
N SER A 348 -39.60 -34.06 -46.38
CA SER A 348 -40.40 -32.92 -46.84
C SER A 348 -39.83 -32.34 -48.14
N SER A 349 -40.66 -31.58 -48.88
CA SER A 349 -40.21 -30.81 -50.05
C SER A 349 -39.20 -29.71 -49.70
N ALA A 350 -39.33 -29.06 -48.54
CA ALA A 350 -38.36 -28.10 -48.03
C ALA A 350 -37.02 -28.75 -47.61
N GLY A 351 -36.99 -30.07 -47.41
CA GLY A 351 -35.75 -30.83 -47.20
C GLY A 351 -35.51 -31.33 -45.78
N PHE A 352 -36.39 -31.00 -44.82
CA PHE A 352 -36.38 -31.58 -43.48
C PHE A 352 -36.96 -33.00 -43.48
N TRP A 353 -36.72 -33.76 -42.41
CA TRP A 353 -37.34 -35.07 -42.18
C TRP A 353 -38.42 -34.95 -41.12
N TYR A 354 -39.53 -35.66 -41.27
CA TYR A 354 -40.61 -35.63 -40.27
C TYR A 354 -41.25 -36.98 -40.09
N ARG A 355 -41.93 -37.15 -38.97
CA ARG A 355 -42.80 -38.29 -38.65
C ARG A 355 -44.05 -37.74 -37.98
N VAL A 356 -45.22 -38.04 -38.55
CA VAL A 356 -46.50 -37.75 -37.90
C VAL A 356 -46.66 -38.69 -36.73
N ASP A 357 -46.80 -38.13 -35.53
CA ASP A 357 -46.98 -38.87 -34.28
C ASP A 357 -48.46 -39.13 -34.02
N TYR A 358 -49.31 -38.12 -34.26
CA TYR A 358 -50.76 -38.22 -34.27
C TYR A 358 -51.32 -37.38 -35.43
N LEU A 359 -52.14 -37.97 -36.29
CA LEU A 359 -52.62 -37.26 -37.48
C LEU A 359 -53.56 -36.09 -37.12
N GLY A 360 -54.39 -36.26 -36.09
CA GLY A 360 -55.47 -35.34 -35.75
C GLY A 360 -56.81 -35.71 -36.42
N ASP A 361 -57.84 -34.93 -36.09
CA ASP A 361 -59.24 -35.33 -36.26
C ASP A 361 -59.96 -34.59 -37.40
N GLU A 362 -59.83 -33.26 -37.47
CA GLU A 362 -60.54 -32.39 -38.43
C GLU A 362 -59.57 -31.76 -39.44
N ALA A 363 -59.99 -31.62 -40.70
CA ALA A 363 -59.12 -30.95 -41.69
C ALA A 363 -58.94 -29.47 -41.34
N ILE A 364 -57.73 -28.95 -41.47
CA ILE A 364 -57.40 -27.54 -41.28
C ILE A 364 -57.56 -26.83 -42.63
N ALA A 365 -58.35 -25.76 -42.69
CA ALA A 365 -58.51 -24.98 -43.92
C ALA A 365 -57.30 -24.06 -44.15
N GLU A 366 -57.00 -23.73 -45.41
CA GLU A 366 -55.86 -22.86 -45.73
C GLU A 366 -56.00 -21.42 -45.19
N THR A 367 -57.24 -21.00 -44.92
CA THR A 367 -57.59 -19.70 -44.34
C THR A 367 -57.70 -19.72 -42.83
N SER A 368 -57.58 -20.90 -42.18
CA SER A 368 -57.79 -21.04 -40.75
C SER A 368 -56.75 -20.28 -39.93
N SER A 369 -57.17 -19.77 -38.77
CA SER A 369 -56.28 -19.47 -37.66
C SER A 369 -55.93 -20.76 -36.94
N VAL A 370 -54.63 -21.00 -36.73
CA VAL A 370 -54.13 -22.24 -36.12
C VAL A 370 -53.36 -21.91 -34.86
N ASP A 371 -53.69 -22.60 -33.78
CA ASP A 371 -53.03 -22.52 -32.50
C ASP A 371 -52.01 -23.67 -32.39
N ILE A 372 -50.74 -23.36 -32.15
CA ILE A 372 -49.71 -24.38 -32.01
C ILE A 372 -48.92 -24.24 -30.71
N VAL A 373 -48.36 -25.37 -30.28
CA VAL A 373 -47.26 -25.43 -29.34
C VAL A 373 -46.09 -26.16 -29.98
N VAL A 374 -44.88 -25.67 -29.69
CA VAL A 374 -43.64 -26.24 -30.18
C VAL A 374 -42.67 -26.46 -29.03
N LYS A 375 -42.04 -27.63 -29.03
CA LYS A 375 -40.89 -27.93 -28.20
C LYS A 375 -39.67 -28.09 -29.09
N GLU A 376 -38.67 -27.25 -28.86
CA GLU A 376 -37.43 -27.14 -29.60
C GLU A 376 -36.28 -27.81 -28.83
N MET A 377 -35.56 -28.71 -29.50
CA MET A 377 -34.48 -29.48 -28.90
C MET A 377 -33.29 -29.61 -29.84
N LEU A 378 -32.12 -29.84 -29.26
CA LEU A 378 -30.94 -30.32 -29.99
C LEU A 378 -31.00 -31.83 -30.18
N THR A 379 -30.19 -32.35 -31.10
CA THR A 379 -30.07 -33.80 -31.38
C THR A 379 -29.54 -34.62 -30.20
N ASP A 380 -28.97 -33.99 -29.18
CA ASP A 380 -28.56 -34.62 -27.92
C ASP A 380 -29.69 -34.70 -26.88
N GLY A 381 -30.90 -34.22 -27.21
CA GLY A 381 -32.08 -34.22 -26.35
C GLY A 381 -32.18 -33.00 -25.42
N ARG A 382 -31.21 -32.08 -25.47
CA ARG A 382 -31.29 -30.83 -24.71
C ARG A 382 -32.43 -29.97 -25.22
N VAL A 383 -33.38 -29.67 -24.33
CA VAL A 383 -34.49 -28.76 -24.61
C VAL A 383 -34.00 -27.32 -24.58
N ILE A 384 -34.28 -26.59 -25.66
CA ILE A 384 -33.97 -25.17 -25.84
C ILE A 384 -35.19 -24.34 -25.45
N GLN A 385 -36.36 -24.68 -26.00
CA GLN A 385 -37.64 -24.08 -25.65
C GLN A 385 -38.73 -25.13 -25.57
N ASP A 386 -39.70 -24.92 -24.69
CA ASP A 386 -40.87 -25.79 -24.52
C ASP A 386 -42.09 -24.93 -24.21
N MET A 387 -42.89 -24.67 -25.24
CA MET A 387 -44.08 -23.82 -25.14
C MET A 387 -45.15 -24.46 -24.25
N ASP A 388 -45.33 -25.78 -24.33
CA ASP A 388 -46.33 -26.51 -23.56
C ASP A 388 -46.03 -26.42 -22.06
N ARG A 389 -44.77 -26.65 -21.67
CA ARG A 389 -44.31 -26.47 -20.29
C ARG A 389 -44.39 -25.02 -19.81
N SER A 390 -44.23 -24.06 -20.71
CA SER A 390 -44.28 -22.64 -20.40
C SER A 390 -45.71 -22.06 -20.43
N GLY A 391 -46.72 -22.89 -20.75
CA GLY A 391 -48.12 -22.47 -20.87
C GLY A 391 -48.36 -21.49 -22.02
N LYS A 392 -47.47 -21.46 -23.02
CA LYS A 392 -47.54 -20.55 -24.16
C LYS A 392 -48.15 -21.25 -25.37
N VAL A 393 -49.02 -20.56 -26.09
CA VAL A 393 -49.62 -21.00 -27.35
C VAL A 393 -49.43 -19.87 -28.36
N LEU A 394 -49.05 -20.21 -29.59
CA LEU A 394 -48.94 -19.25 -30.69
C LEU A 394 -50.16 -19.42 -31.58
N SER A 395 -50.93 -18.35 -31.72
CA SER A 395 -52.14 -18.29 -32.58
C SER A 395 -51.89 -17.32 -33.71
N GLN A 396 -52.05 -17.79 -34.95
CA GLN A 396 -51.89 -16.97 -36.14
C GLN A 396 -52.51 -17.67 -37.37
N PRO A 397 -52.87 -16.92 -38.43
CA PRO A 397 -53.30 -17.50 -39.69
C PRO A 397 -52.26 -18.49 -40.24
N LEU A 398 -52.69 -19.59 -40.86
CA LEU A 398 -51.78 -20.60 -41.40
C LEU A 398 -50.72 -19.98 -42.33
N SER A 399 -51.12 -19.00 -43.13
CA SER A 399 -50.26 -18.26 -44.07
C SER A 399 -49.21 -17.37 -43.41
N ALA A 400 -49.32 -17.07 -42.12
CA ALA A 400 -48.34 -16.27 -41.37
C ALA A 400 -47.22 -17.13 -40.75
N TYR A 401 -47.37 -18.46 -40.69
CA TYR A 401 -46.30 -19.31 -40.12
C TYR A 401 -45.08 -19.34 -41.04
N PRO A 402 -43.84 -19.39 -40.50
CA PRO A 402 -42.64 -19.55 -41.31
C PRO A 402 -42.78 -20.76 -42.25
N PRO A 403 -42.26 -20.72 -43.48
CA PRO A 403 -42.49 -21.77 -44.48
C PRO A 403 -42.23 -23.19 -43.98
N LEU A 404 -41.18 -23.36 -43.17
CA LEU A 404 -40.82 -24.61 -42.50
C LEU A 404 -41.97 -25.17 -41.64
N PHE A 405 -42.51 -24.35 -40.74
CA PHE A 405 -43.59 -24.75 -39.83
C PHE A 405 -44.93 -24.84 -40.54
N ARG A 406 -45.18 -23.97 -41.53
CA ARG A 406 -46.39 -24.03 -42.36
C ARG A 406 -46.50 -25.35 -43.11
N GLU A 407 -45.41 -25.80 -43.73
CA GLU A 407 -45.38 -27.11 -44.40
C GLU A 407 -45.62 -28.24 -43.39
N ALA A 408 -45.02 -28.16 -42.20
CA ALA A 408 -45.22 -29.13 -41.13
C ALA A 408 -46.69 -29.21 -40.67
N ILE A 409 -47.33 -28.07 -40.40
CA ILE A 409 -48.75 -27.99 -40.02
C ILE A 409 -49.64 -28.54 -41.14
N GLY A 410 -49.29 -28.31 -42.41
CA GLY A 410 -50.01 -28.85 -43.56
C GLY A 410 -50.01 -30.40 -43.66
N TYR A 411 -49.13 -31.09 -42.92
CA TYR A 411 -49.17 -32.55 -42.81
C TYR A 411 -50.12 -33.07 -41.71
N LEU A 412 -50.71 -32.17 -40.93
CA LEU A 412 -51.55 -32.48 -39.78
C LEU A 412 -53.01 -32.06 -40.00
N ARG A 413 -53.86 -32.60 -39.12
CA ARG A 413 -55.24 -32.22 -38.90
C ARG A 413 -55.35 -31.55 -37.53
N ASN A 414 -56.52 -31.00 -37.19
CA ASN A 414 -56.73 -30.39 -35.89
C ASN A 414 -56.39 -31.39 -34.77
N HIS A 415 -55.78 -30.91 -33.69
CA HIS A 415 -55.20 -31.69 -32.59
C HIS A 415 -54.02 -32.62 -32.97
N GLY A 416 -53.58 -32.61 -34.22
CA GLY A 416 -52.46 -33.43 -34.70
C GLY A 416 -51.12 -33.02 -34.11
N SER A 417 -50.16 -33.95 -34.13
CA SER A 417 -48.78 -33.73 -33.74
C SER A 417 -47.78 -34.46 -34.63
N LEU A 418 -46.61 -33.84 -34.79
CA LEU A 418 -45.48 -34.45 -35.49
C LEU A 418 -44.15 -34.09 -34.84
N THR A 419 -43.16 -34.92 -35.12
CA THR A 419 -41.76 -34.65 -34.85
C THR A 419 -41.05 -34.36 -36.17
N MET A 420 -40.32 -33.25 -36.25
CA MET A 420 -39.50 -32.90 -37.41
C MET A 420 -38.04 -32.65 -37.02
N VAL A 421 -37.14 -33.08 -37.90
CA VAL A 421 -35.69 -32.95 -37.80
C VAL A 421 -35.23 -32.03 -38.92
N VAL A 422 -34.75 -30.86 -38.52
CA VAL A 422 -34.49 -29.73 -39.40
C VAL A 422 -32.98 -29.54 -39.50
N PRO A 423 -32.40 -29.67 -40.70
CA PRO A 423 -30.99 -29.44 -40.91
C PRO A 423 -30.63 -27.95 -40.69
N PRO A 424 -29.37 -27.63 -40.36
CA PRO A 424 -28.99 -26.28 -39.97
C PRO A 424 -29.30 -25.21 -41.02
N GLU A 425 -29.23 -25.55 -42.31
CA GLU A 425 -29.53 -24.64 -43.42
C GLU A 425 -30.98 -24.13 -43.44
N LEU A 426 -31.89 -24.86 -42.77
CA LEU A 426 -33.30 -24.49 -42.62
C LEU A 426 -33.63 -23.99 -41.21
N ALA A 427 -32.63 -23.88 -40.33
CA ALA A 427 -32.77 -23.43 -38.95
C ALA A 427 -31.82 -22.25 -38.68
N TYR A 428 -30.83 -22.42 -37.81
CA TYR A 428 -29.92 -21.35 -37.35
C TYR A 428 -28.57 -21.29 -38.08
N GLY A 429 -28.40 -22.11 -39.13
CA GLY A 429 -27.26 -22.05 -40.04
C GLY A 429 -25.88 -22.25 -39.40
N GLU A 430 -24.87 -21.71 -40.06
CA GLU A 430 -23.47 -21.81 -39.62
C GLU A 430 -23.16 -20.93 -38.40
N VAL A 431 -23.98 -19.93 -38.14
CA VAL A 431 -23.81 -19.03 -36.99
C VAL A 431 -24.36 -19.66 -35.71
N GLY A 432 -25.52 -20.31 -35.78
CA GLY A 432 -26.24 -20.76 -34.59
C GLY A 432 -27.00 -19.62 -33.92
N TYR A 433 -27.41 -19.83 -32.68
CA TYR A 433 -28.08 -18.82 -31.85
C TYR A 433 -27.55 -18.89 -30.41
N ALA A 434 -26.58 -18.03 -30.13
CA ALA A 434 -25.89 -18.01 -28.84
C ALA A 434 -26.81 -17.57 -27.69
N PRO A 435 -26.62 -18.12 -26.47
CA PRO A 435 -25.66 -19.16 -26.10
C PRO A 435 -26.21 -20.60 -26.22
N GLN A 436 -27.45 -20.77 -26.66
CA GLN A 436 -28.19 -22.03 -26.49
C GLN A 436 -28.02 -22.99 -27.68
N ILE A 437 -27.90 -22.46 -28.89
CA ILE A 437 -27.88 -23.23 -30.14
C ILE A 437 -26.49 -23.09 -30.79
N PRO A 438 -25.71 -24.16 -30.85
CA PRO A 438 -24.37 -24.11 -31.44
C PRO A 438 -24.41 -23.93 -32.96
N PRO A 439 -23.28 -23.51 -33.57
CA PRO A 439 -23.16 -23.40 -35.02
C PRO A 439 -23.41 -24.76 -35.70
N ASN A 440 -24.12 -24.73 -36.83
CA ASN A 440 -24.52 -25.92 -37.60
C ASN A 440 -25.34 -26.96 -36.83
N ALA A 441 -26.14 -26.51 -35.86
CA ALA A 441 -27.09 -27.36 -35.17
C ALA A 441 -28.22 -27.84 -36.08
N THR A 442 -28.33 -29.17 -36.21
CA THR A 442 -29.60 -29.80 -36.59
C THR A 442 -30.55 -29.69 -35.40
N MET A 443 -31.75 -29.21 -35.66
CA MET A 443 -32.79 -28.99 -34.64
C MET A 443 -33.86 -30.09 -34.71
N VAL A 444 -34.44 -30.42 -33.57
CA VAL A 444 -35.59 -31.32 -33.47
C VAL A 444 -36.75 -30.54 -32.88
N TYR A 445 -37.87 -30.52 -33.59
CA TYR A 445 -39.09 -29.88 -33.14
C TYR A 445 -40.19 -30.91 -32.95
N GLU A 446 -40.82 -30.91 -31.79
CA GLU A 446 -42.11 -31.56 -31.57
C GLU A 446 -43.18 -30.47 -31.70
N LEU A 447 -44.01 -30.56 -32.74
CA LEU A 447 -45.07 -29.62 -33.04
C LEU A 447 -46.42 -30.28 -32.78
N ARG A 448 -47.32 -29.55 -32.11
CA ARG A 448 -48.70 -29.97 -31.88
C ARG A 448 -49.64 -28.82 -32.22
N VAL A 449 -50.66 -29.12 -33.02
CA VAL A 449 -51.80 -28.23 -33.22
C VAL A 449 -52.68 -28.37 -31.98
N VAL A 450 -52.92 -27.25 -31.29
CA VAL A 450 -53.81 -27.18 -30.14
C VAL A 450 -55.24 -27.08 -30.62
N ASP A 451 -55.51 -26.14 -31.52
CA ASP A 451 -56.80 -25.95 -32.15
C ASP A 451 -56.62 -25.30 -33.54
N ALA A 452 -57.63 -25.41 -34.38
CA ALA A 452 -57.72 -24.70 -35.64
C ALA A 452 -59.18 -24.30 -35.87
N ASP A 453 -59.41 -23.02 -36.16
CA ASP A 453 -60.76 -22.57 -36.47
C ASP A 453 -61.23 -23.14 -37.83
N LYS A 454 -62.54 -23.06 -38.09
CA LYS A 454 -63.15 -23.64 -39.29
C LYS A 454 -62.92 -22.80 -40.57
N GLY A 455 -62.15 -21.71 -40.48
CA GLY A 455 -61.92 -20.76 -41.59
C GLY A 455 -63.08 -19.81 -41.83
#